data_AF-A0ABD6IYT7-F1
#
_entry.id   AF-A0ABD6IYT7-F1
#
_cell.length_a   1.000
_cell.length_b   1.000
_cell.length_c   1.000
_cell.angle_alpha   90.00
_cell.angle_beta   90.00
_cell.angle_gamma   90.00
#
_symmetry.space_group_name_H-M   'P 1'
#
loop_
_entity.id
_entity.type
_entity.pdbx_description
1 polymer ?
#
loop_
_entity_poly.entity_id
_entity_poly.type
_entity_poly.pdbx_seq_one_letter_code
_entity_poly.pdbx_strand_id
1 'polypeptide(L)'
;MEDLGAVAWPPEPIRTERLVLREPEARDRAAFIELLASPEAHTYLGGPRPRAELAREMPEVPERWPGSFVVDLDGAMIGQILLRRATGHSRPAAAGKADLGYLFLPRAWGLGYAAEACAAALGWLQDTLPGEPVVLTTQ
;
A
#
# COMPACT_ATOMS: atom_id res chain seq x y z
N MET A 1 -3.06 8.29 10.46
CA MET A 1 -2.16 7.13 10.61
C MET A 1 -0.77 7.66 10.94
N GLU A 2 0.00 6.90 11.70
CA GLU A 2 1.38 7.21 12.10
C GLU A 2 2.35 6.21 11.47
N ASP A 3 3.66 6.51 11.54
CA ASP A 3 4.70 5.59 11.10
C ASP A 3 4.70 4.30 11.95
N LEU A 4 5.19 3.19 11.40
CA LEU A 4 5.38 1.92 12.11
C LEU A 4 6.44 2.02 13.23
N GLY A 5 7.30 3.05 13.18
CA GLY A 5 8.38 3.30 14.14
C GLY A 5 9.75 3.06 13.50
N ALA A 6 10.73 2.63 14.29
CA ALA A 6 12.09 2.35 13.82
C ALA A 6 12.16 1.02 13.05
N VAL A 7 11.55 0.99 11.86
CA VAL A 7 11.67 -0.12 10.91
C VAL A 7 12.78 0.19 9.92
N ALA A 8 13.67 -0.79 9.66
CA ALA A 8 14.67 -0.67 8.60
C ALA A 8 13.97 -0.57 7.23
N TRP A 9 14.06 0.59 6.58
CA TRP A 9 13.39 0.89 5.33
C TRP A 9 14.32 1.65 4.36
N PRO A 10 14.29 1.37 3.05
CA PRO A 10 13.49 0.34 2.38
C PRO A 10 14.04 -1.08 2.61
N PRO A 11 13.19 -2.13 2.69
CA PRO A 11 13.65 -3.50 2.70
C PRO A 11 14.17 -3.91 1.31
N GLU A 12 14.90 -5.03 1.25
CA GLU A 12 15.14 -5.69 -0.03
C GLU A 12 13.79 -6.05 -0.69
N PRO A 13 13.68 -5.97 -2.04
CA PRO A 13 12.44 -6.34 -2.73
C PRO A 13 11.97 -7.75 -2.37
N ILE A 14 10.74 -7.85 -1.88
CA ILE A 14 10.15 -9.12 -1.47
C ILE A 14 9.55 -9.77 -2.70
N ARG A 15 10.11 -10.90 -3.12
CA ARG A 15 9.61 -11.68 -4.24
C ARG A 15 8.60 -12.72 -3.78
N THR A 16 7.50 -12.83 -4.51
CA THR A 16 6.51 -13.88 -4.35
C THR A 16 6.52 -14.77 -5.59
N GLU A 17 5.49 -15.61 -5.76
CA GLU A 17 5.35 -16.44 -6.96
C GLU A 17 5.23 -15.59 -8.23
N ARG A 18 4.47 -14.49 -8.16
CA ARG A 18 4.12 -13.66 -9.32
C ARG A 18 4.50 -12.19 -9.17
N LEU A 19 4.72 -11.71 -7.95
CA LEU A 19 4.81 -10.29 -7.61
C LEU A 19 6.17 -9.94 -7.03
N VAL A 20 6.50 -8.66 -7.12
CA VAL A 20 7.59 -8.05 -6.36
C VAL A 20 7.03 -6.90 -5.53
N LEU A 21 7.17 -6.97 -4.22
CA LEU A 21 6.88 -5.86 -3.31
C LEU A 21 8.17 -5.06 -3.12
N ARG A 22 8.15 -3.78 -3.51
CA ARG A 22 9.33 -2.91 -3.52
C ARG A 22 8.98 -1.48 -3.14
N GLU A 23 10.01 -0.66 -2.94
CA GLU A 23 9.80 0.79 -2.82
C GLU A 23 9.31 1.43 -4.13
N PRO A 24 8.59 2.56 -4.05
CA PRO A 24 8.24 3.36 -5.22
C PRO A 24 9.45 3.90 -5.99
N GLU A 25 9.33 3.90 -7.30
CA GLU A 25 10.29 4.44 -8.27
C GLU A 25 9.62 5.50 -9.15
N ALA A 26 10.43 6.29 -9.87
CA ALA A 26 9.90 7.36 -10.74
C ALA A 26 8.93 6.83 -11.82
N ARG A 27 9.16 5.61 -12.31
CA ARG A 27 8.29 4.94 -13.30
C ARG A 27 6.87 4.67 -12.79
N ASP A 28 6.68 4.58 -11.46
CA ASP A 28 5.39 4.24 -10.87
C ASP A 28 4.45 5.43 -10.79
N ARG A 29 4.97 6.65 -10.93
CA ARG A 29 4.21 7.90 -10.76
C ARG A 29 2.91 7.93 -11.57
N ALA A 30 2.97 7.50 -12.83
CA ALA A 30 1.79 7.48 -13.68
C ALA A 30 0.72 6.49 -13.18
N ALA A 31 1.15 5.31 -12.71
CA ALA A 31 0.26 4.29 -12.15
C ALA A 31 -0.33 4.70 -10.80
N PHE A 32 0.43 5.39 -9.94
CA PHE A 32 -0.10 6.00 -8.71
C PHE A 32 -1.19 7.03 -9.02
N ILE A 33 -0.96 7.92 -9.99
CA ILE A 33 -1.97 8.91 -10.39
C ILE A 33 -3.23 8.21 -10.94
N GLU A 34 -3.06 7.16 -11.74
CA GLU A 34 -4.18 6.35 -12.23
C GLU A 34 -4.96 5.70 -11.08
N LEU A 35 -4.26 5.06 -10.15
CA LEU A 35 -4.84 4.35 -9.02
C LEU A 35 -5.63 5.29 -8.10
N LEU A 36 -5.03 6.43 -7.74
CA LEU A 36 -5.64 7.43 -6.84
C LEU A 36 -6.77 8.23 -7.51
N ALA A 37 -6.80 8.27 -8.84
CA ALA A 37 -7.87 8.90 -9.61
C ALA A 37 -8.99 7.94 -10.02
N SER A 38 -8.86 6.62 -9.80
CA SER A 38 -9.86 5.63 -10.23
C SER A 38 -11.11 5.69 -9.34
N PRO A 39 -12.28 6.02 -9.90
CA PRO A 39 -13.55 5.94 -9.17
C PRO A 39 -13.86 4.52 -8.70
N GLU A 40 -13.54 3.52 -9.52
CA GLU A 40 -13.77 2.12 -9.21
C GLU A 40 -12.98 1.73 -7.96
N ALA A 41 -11.67 2.02 -7.93
CA ALA A 41 -10.81 1.73 -6.79
C ALA A 41 -11.24 2.47 -5.51
N HIS A 42 -11.88 3.63 -5.64
CA HIS A 42 -12.33 4.46 -4.51
C HIS A 42 -13.83 4.41 -4.25
N THR A 43 -14.55 3.42 -4.80
CA THR A 43 -16.02 3.30 -4.65
C THR A 43 -16.45 3.33 -3.18
N TYR A 44 -15.64 2.73 -2.29
CA TYR A 44 -15.89 2.70 -0.85
C TYR A 44 -14.92 3.56 -0.03
N LEU A 45 -14.02 4.31 -0.67
CA LEU A 45 -12.94 5.04 0.00
C LEU A 45 -13.15 6.56 0.03
N GLY A 46 -14.40 7.02 -0.08
CA GLY A 46 -14.73 8.44 -0.11
C GLY A 46 -14.53 9.12 -1.47
N GLY A 47 -14.34 8.33 -2.53
CA GLY A 47 -14.19 8.81 -3.90
C GLY A 47 -12.74 9.11 -4.32
N PRO A 48 -12.51 9.22 -5.64
CA PRO A 48 -11.17 9.44 -6.18
C PRO A 48 -10.73 10.89 -6.02
N ARG A 49 -9.42 11.11 -6.04
CA ARG A 49 -8.86 12.46 -6.13
C ARG A 49 -8.84 12.96 -7.59
N PRO A 50 -9.00 14.27 -7.85
CA PRO A 50 -8.90 14.80 -9.20
C PRO A 50 -7.53 14.53 -9.83
N ARG A 51 -7.52 13.96 -11.04
CA ARG A 51 -6.28 13.57 -11.74
C ARG A 51 -5.32 14.75 -11.95
N ALA A 52 -5.83 15.94 -12.25
CA ALA A 52 -5.02 17.13 -12.46
C ALA A 52 -4.30 17.59 -11.18
N GLU A 53 -4.95 17.46 -10.03
CA GLU A 53 -4.33 17.76 -8.73
C GLU A 53 -3.25 16.75 -8.40
N LEU A 54 -3.54 15.45 -8.56
CA LEU A 54 -2.55 14.39 -8.39
C LEU A 54 -1.33 14.59 -9.29
N ALA A 55 -1.54 14.94 -10.57
CA ALA A 55 -0.45 15.17 -11.51
C ALA A 55 0.41 16.40 -11.17
N ARG A 56 -0.16 17.40 -10.46
CA ARG A 56 0.56 18.60 -10.02
C ARG A 56 1.31 18.38 -8.70
N GLU A 57 0.71 17.63 -7.79
CA GLU A 57 1.20 17.48 -6.40
C GLU A 57 2.09 16.26 -6.21
N MET A 58 1.88 15.19 -6.99
CA MET A 58 2.67 13.98 -6.86
C MET A 58 4.13 14.25 -7.25
N PRO A 59 5.11 13.99 -6.36
CA PRO A 59 6.53 14.09 -6.69
C PRO A 59 6.91 13.14 -7.83
N GLU A 60 8.12 13.31 -8.37
CA GLU A 60 8.63 12.44 -9.44
C GLU A 60 8.68 10.97 -9.00
N VAL A 61 9.22 10.73 -7.80
CA VAL A 61 9.16 9.44 -7.11
C VAL A 61 8.08 9.52 -6.04
N PRO A 62 7.00 8.73 -6.13
CA PRO A 62 5.92 8.72 -5.13
C PRO A 62 6.43 8.45 -3.70
N GLU A 63 5.69 8.94 -2.71
CA GLU A 63 6.16 8.99 -1.31
C GLU A 63 6.65 7.65 -0.77
N ARG A 64 7.89 7.66 -0.26
CA ARG A 64 8.58 6.55 0.39
C ARG A 64 8.45 6.69 1.91
N TRP A 65 7.37 6.21 2.49
CA TRP A 65 7.29 6.03 3.94
C TRP A 65 7.46 4.55 4.30
N PRO A 66 7.99 4.22 5.49
CA PRO A 66 8.08 2.84 5.96
C PRO A 66 6.72 2.13 5.93
N GLY A 67 6.69 0.94 5.34
CA GLY A 67 5.46 0.16 5.16
C GLY A 67 4.66 0.51 3.91
N SER A 68 5.16 1.36 3.00
CA SER A 68 4.55 1.63 1.68
C SER A 68 5.20 0.77 0.60
N PHE A 69 4.51 -0.26 0.12
CA PHE A 69 5.02 -1.11 -0.95
C PHE A 69 4.28 -0.86 -2.25
N VAL A 70 5.03 -0.67 -3.34
CA VAL A 70 4.53 -0.92 -4.69
C VAL A 70 4.41 -2.42 -4.89
N VAL A 71 3.28 -2.84 -5.44
CA VAL A 71 3.09 -4.20 -5.95
C VAL A 71 3.36 -4.19 -7.44
N ASP A 72 4.47 -4.81 -7.83
CA ASP A 72 4.97 -4.90 -9.20
C ASP A 72 4.66 -6.29 -9.77
N LEU A 73 4.13 -6.31 -10.99
CA LEU A 73 3.96 -7.50 -11.83
C LEU A 73 4.69 -7.25 -13.15
N ASP A 74 5.69 -8.09 -13.43
CA ASP A 74 6.48 -8.04 -14.67
C ASP A 74 7.07 -6.65 -15.01
N GLY A 75 7.49 -5.90 -14.00
CA GLY A 75 8.10 -4.58 -14.13
C GLY A 75 7.11 -3.41 -14.14
N ALA A 76 5.81 -3.68 -13.92
CA ALA A 76 4.76 -2.67 -13.89
C ALA A 76 4.02 -2.67 -12.54
N MET A 77 3.82 -1.48 -11.97
CA MET A 77 2.96 -1.31 -10.79
C MET A 77 1.51 -1.68 -11.11
N ILE A 78 0.94 -2.56 -10.30
CA ILE A 78 -0.48 -2.96 -10.34
C ILE A 78 -1.27 -2.53 -9.10
N GLY A 79 -0.58 -2.13 -8.03
CA GLY A 79 -1.21 -1.72 -6.78
C GLY A 79 -0.20 -1.30 -5.73
N GLN A 80 -0.71 -1.07 -4.52
CA GLN A 80 0.07 -0.69 -3.35
C GLN A 80 -0.42 -1.41 -2.09
N ILE A 81 0.51 -1.74 -1.20
CA ILE A 81 0.23 -2.15 0.18
C ILE A 81 0.69 -1.03 1.12
N LEU A 82 -0.10 -0.76 2.16
CA LEU A 82 0.23 0.18 3.22
C LEU A 82 0.16 -0.54 4.56
N LEU A 83 1.23 -0.40 5.34
CA LEU A 83 1.27 -0.77 6.75
C LEU A 83 1.62 0.49 7.55
N ARG A 84 0.70 0.97 8.37
CA ARG A 84 0.90 2.17 9.21
C ARG A 84 0.22 2.02 10.55
N ARG A 85 0.60 2.78 11.58
CA ARG A 85 -0.09 2.73 12.87
C ARG A 85 -1.43 3.47 12.80
N ALA A 86 -2.49 2.80 13.23
CA ALA A 86 -3.80 3.42 13.36
C ALA A 86 -3.79 4.38 14.56
N THR A 87 -4.15 5.65 14.32
CA THR A 87 -4.21 6.70 15.35
C THR A 87 -5.43 6.58 16.27
N GLY A 88 -6.31 5.59 16.06
CA GLY A 88 -7.50 5.37 16.87
C GLY A 88 -8.68 6.32 16.63
N HIS A 89 -8.46 7.50 16.03
CA HIS A 89 -9.50 8.53 15.78
C HIS A 89 -10.81 8.01 15.19
N SER A 90 -10.75 7.07 14.23
CA SER A 90 -11.94 6.51 13.59
C SER A 90 -12.40 5.19 14.21
N ARG A 91 -11.48 4.43 14.84
CA ARG A 91 -11.74 3.13 15.45
C ARG A 91 -10.86 2.93 16.69
N PRO A 92 -11.36 3.20 17.91
CA PRO A 92 -10.56 3.11 19.13
C PRO A 92 -9.91 1.73 19.35
N ALA A 93 -10.59 0.64 18.95
CA ALA A 93 -10.06 -0.73 19.08
C ALA A 93 -8.83 -1.03 18.19
N ALA A 94 -8.56 -0.18 17.19
CA ALA A 94 -7.40 -0.25 16.32
C ALA A 94 -6.23 0.63 16.82
N ALA A 95 -6.44 1.46 17.84
CA ALA A 95 -5.44 2.43 18.29
C ALA A 95 -4.09 1.76 18.61
N GLY A 96 -3.02 2.30 18.02
CA GLY A 96 -1.65 1.83 18.21
C GLY A 96 -1.26 0.59 17.41
N LYS A 97 -2.22 -0.13 16.80
CA LYS A 97 -1.96 -1.35 16.02
C LYS A 97 -1.49 -1.03 14.60
N ALA A 98 -0.75 -1.95 13.99
CA ALA A 98 -0.46 -1.88 12.56
C ALA A 98 -1.75 -2.09 11.75
N ASP A 99 -2.09 -1.11 10.91
CA ASP A 99 -3.23 -1.15 10.00
C ASP A 99 -2.73 -1.50 8.60
N LEU A 100 -3.30 -2.59 8.07
CA LEU A 100 -3.05 -3.05 6.71
C LEU A 100 -4.11 -2.45 5.77
N GLY A 101 -3.64 -1.58 4.89
CA GLY A 101 -4.39 -1.09 3.74
C GLY A 101 -3.82 -1.64 2.44
N TYR A 102 -4.67 -1.77 1.42
CA TYR A 102 -4.23 -2.08 0.08
C TYR A 102 -5.12 -1.42 -0.95
N LEU A 103 -4.56 -1.17 -2.14
CA LEU A 103 -5.32 -0.65 -3.26
C LEU A 103 -4.72 -1.17 -4.56
N PHE A 104 -5.57 -1.59 -5.50
CA PHE A 104 -5.15 -2.19 -6.77
C PHE A 104 -5.88 -1.55 -7.94
N LEU A 105 -5.21 -1.47 -9.08
CA LEU A 105 -5.82 -1.01 -10.32
C LEU A 105 -6.91 -2.00 -10.75
N PRO A 106 -8.06 -1.54 -11.28
CA PRO A 106 -9.17 -2.44 -11.65
C PRO A 106 -8.77 -3.59 -12.58
N ARG A 107 -7.82 -3.35 -13.48
CA ARG A 107 -7.27 -4.37 -14.40
C ARG A 107 -6.58 -5.56 -13.71
N ALA A 108 -6.21 -5.43 -12.44
CA ALA A 108 -5.52 -6.45 -11.66
C ALA A 108 -6.44 -7.20 -10.68
N TRP A 109 -7.75 -6.91 -10.69
CA TRP A 109 -8.70 -7.54 -9.79
C TRP A 109 -9.11 -8.95 -10.24
N GLY A 110 -9.62 -9.76 -9.32
CA GLY A 110 -10.10 -11.13 -9.61
C GLY A 110 -8.99 -12.18 -9.84
N LEU A 111 -7.72 -11.79 -9.72
CA LEU A 111 -6.56 -12.64 -10.02
C LEU A 111 -5.80 -13.13 -8.77
N GLY A 112 -6.25 -12.74 -7.57
CA GLY A 112 -5.66 -13.11 -6.29
C GLY A 112 -4.42 -12.30 -5.88
N TYR A 113 -4.01 -11.28 -6.65
CA TYR A 113 -2.80 -10.51 -6.36
C TYR A 113 -2.84 -9.76 -5.01
N ALA A 114 -4.01 -9.25 -4.62
CA ALA A 114 -4.15 -8.59 -3.32
C ALA A 114 -3.86 -9.55 -2.15
N ALA A 115 -4.37 -10.78 -2.22
CA ALA A 115 -4.12 -11.78 -1.18
C ALA A 115 -2.64 -12.17 -1.10
N GLU A 116 -2.00 -12.39 -2.25
CA GLU A 116 -0.57 -12.71 -2.35
C GLU A 116 0.31 -11.57 -1.81
N ALA A 117 0.03 -10.32 -2.22
CA ALA A 117 0.77 -9.15 -1.77
C ALA A 117 0.60 -8.91 -0.26
N CYS A 118 -0.64 -9.03 0.25
CA CYS A 118 -0.89 -8.91 1.69
C CYS A 118 -0.16 -10.01 2.49
N ALA A 119 -0.15 -11.25 2.02
CA ALA A 119 0.57 -12.33 2.69
C ALA A 119 2.08 -12.04 2.77
N ALA A 120 2.67 -11.55 1.67
CA ALA A 120 4.08 -11.15 1.64
C ALA A 120 4.39 -9.99 2.59
N ALA A 121 3.55 -8.94 2.59
CA ALA A 121 3.72 -7.80 3.48
C ALA A 121 3.56 -8.16 4.96
N LEU A 122 2.63 -9.07 5.28
CA LEU A 122 2.46 -9.60 6.64
C LEU A 122 3.63 -10.47 7.08
N GLY A 123 4.21 -11.28 6.18
CA GLY A 123 5.43 -12.03 6.45
C GLY A 123 6.60 -11.10 6.79
N TRP A 124 6.81 -10.07 5.97
CA TRP A 124 7.81 -9.04 6.26
C TRP A 124 7.57 -8.33 7.59
N LEU A 125 6.32 -7.96 7.90
CA LEU A 125 6.00 -7.30 9.16
C LEU A 125 6.27 -8.21 10.35
N GLN A 126 5.95 -9.50 10.26
CA GLN A 126 6.20 -10.47 11.32
C GLN A 126 7.69 -10.65 11.60
N ASP A 127 8.53 -10.61 10.55
CA ASP A 127 9.99 -10.71 10.70
C ASP A 127 10.58 -9.40 11.27
N THR A 128 10.00 -8.26 10.90
CA THR A 128 10.50 -6.92 11.27
C THR A 128 10.03 -6.47 12.65
N LEU A 129 8.77 -6.76 12.99
CA LEU A 129 8.11 -6.42 14.25
C LEU A 129 7.35 -7.65 14.79
N PRO A 130 8.07 -8.66 15.34
CA PRO A 130 7.45 -9.89 15.78
C PRO A 130 6.37 -9.67 16.84
N GLY A 131 5.18 -10.24 16.60
CA GLY A 131 4.05 -10.17 17.54
C GLY A 131 3.28 -8.84 17.49
N GLU A 132 3.60 -7.95 16.54
CA GLU A 132 2.82 -6.74 16.30
C GLU A 132 1.39 -7.12 15.86
N PRO A 133 0.35 -6.70 16.61
CA PRO A 133 -1.02 -6.97 16.22
C PRO A 133 -1.39 -6.19 14.97
N VAL A 134 -1.93 -6.89 13.97
CA VAL A 134 -2.40 -6.27 12.73
C VAL A 134 -3.91 -6.17 12.71
N VAL A 135 -4.41 -5.06 12.22
CA VAL A 135 -5.83 -4.84 11.91
C VAL A 135 -5.99 -4.50 10.44
N LEU A 136 -7.17 -4.80 9.91
CA LEU A 136 -7.60 -4.35 8.60
C LEU A 136 -9.04 -3.88 8.72
N THR A 137 -9.34 -2.74 8.13
CA THR A 137 -10.68 -2.16 8.15
C THR A 137 -11.32 -2.27 6.77
N THR A 138 -12.43 -3.01 6.68
CA THR A 138 -13.31 -2.99 5.51
C THR A 138 -14.48 -2.03 5.73
N GLN A 139 -15.08 -1.61 4.62
CA GLN A 139 -16.28 -0.78 4.56
C GLN A 139 -17.52 -1.65 4.43
#